data_AF-A0A423NHM9-F1
#
_entry.id   AF-A0A423NHM9-F1
#
_cell.length_a   1.000
_cell.length_b   1.000
_cell.length_c   1.000
_cell.angle_alpha   90.00
_cell.angle_beta   90.00
_cell.angle_gamma   90.00
#
_symmetry.space_group_name_H-M   'P 1'
#
loop_
_entity.id
_entity.type
_entity.pdbx_description
1 polymer ?
#
loop_
_entity_poly.entity_id
_entity_poly.type
_entity_poly.pdbx_seq_one_letter_code
_entity_poly.pdbx_strand_id
1 'polypeptide(L)'
;MAITTISSREFNQDTSAAKKAAHQGPVIITDRGKPAHVLLSIEEYQKLTGSQTSIVDLLVMPNASDIEFETERAVITPRSVDLS
;
A
#
# COMPACT_ATOMS: atom_id res chain seq x y z
N MET A 1 14.34 3.07 -6.32
CA MET A 1 13.39 3.97 -7.00
C MET A 1 14.01 5.35 -7.06
N ALA A 2 14.08 5.97 -8.23
CA ALA A 2 14.54 7.36 -8.35
C ALA A 2 13.32 8.28 -8.23
N ILE A 3 13.37 9.24 -7.30
CA ILE A 3 12.35 10.30 -7.19
C ILE A 3 12.86 11.48 -7.99
N THR A 4 12.07 11.91 -8.98
CA THR A 4 12.40 13.09 -9.79
C THR A 4 11.61 14.27 -9.28
N THR A 5 12.22 15.44 -9.13
CA THR A 5 11.52 16.69 -8.79
C THR A 5 11.69 17.67 -9.93
N ILE A 6 10.58 18.24 -10.40
CA ILE A 6 10.54 19.26 -11.45
C ILE A 6 9.64 20.40 -11.02
N SER A 7 9.82 21.57 -11.62
CA SER A 7 8.90 22.70 -11.49
C SER A 7 7.67 22.51 -12.38
N SER A 8 6.58 23.19 -12.04
CA SER A 8 5.41 23.30 -12.92
C SER A 8 5.77 23.84 -14.31
N ARG A 9 6.79 24.71 -14.40
CA ARG A 9 7.27 25.23 -15.69
C ARG A 9 7.92 24.14 -16.55
N GLU A 10 8.79 23.34 -15.96
CA GLU A 10 9.44 22.21 -16.65
C GLU A 10 8.42 21.14 -17.06
N PHE A 11 7.44 20.84 -16.20
CA PHE A 11 6.36 19.91 -16.52
C PHE A 11 5.52 20.37 -17.72
N ASN A 12 5.19 21.66 -17.77
CA ASN A 12 4.42 22.24 -18.87
C ASN A 12 5.24 22.38 -20.17
N GLN A 13 6.57 22.51 -20.04
CA GLN A 13 7.46 22.64 -21.19
C GLN A 13 7.80 21.27 -21.82
N ASP A 14 7.97 20.23 -21.01
CA ASP A 14 8.28 18.87 -21.47
C ASP A 14 7.51 17.80 -20.68
N THR A 15 6.21 17.74 -20.93
CA THR A 15 5.31 16.76 -20.30
C THR A 15 5.67 15.31 -20.70
N SER A 16 6.28 15.11 -21.87
CA SER A 16 6.67 13.79 -22.36
C SER A 16 7.84 13.22 -21.56
N ALA A 17 8.85 14.03 -21.23
CA ALA A 17 9.94 13.62 -20.36
C ALA A 17 9.43 13.29 -18.94
N ALA A 18 8.51 14.08 -18.39
CA ALA A 18 7.90 13.80 -17.10
C ALA A 18 7.16 12.46 -17.07
N LYS A 19 6.38 12.13 -18.12
CA LYS A 19 5.73 10.81 -18.25
C LYS A 19 6.75 9.67 -18.35
N LYS A 20 7.85 9.85 -19.09
CA LYS A 20 8.93 8.85 -19.16
C LYS A 20 9.59 8.63 -17.80
N ALA A 21 9.87 9.71 -17.07
CA ALA A 21 10.42 9.64 -15.71
C ALA A 21 9.46 8.93 -14.75
N ALA A 22 8.15 9.12 -14.90
CA ALA A 22 7.12 8.46 -14.09
C ALA A 22 7.12 6.92 -14.20
N HIS A 23 7.76 6.33 -15.22
CA HIS A 23 7.98 4.89 -15.30
C HIS A 23 9.12 4.38 -14.41
N GLN A 24 10.02 5.27 -13.95
CA GLN A 24 11.17 4.92 -13.09
C GLN A 24 10.90 5.21 -11.60
N GLY A 25 9.87 6.00 -11.32
CA GLY A 25 9.45 6.39 -9.98
C GLY A 25 8.56 7.64 -10.00
N PRO A 26 8.05 8.07 -8.83
CA PRO A 26 7.22 9.26 -8.73
C PRO A 26 7.96 10.52 -9.18
N VAL A 27 7.23 11.39 -9.90
CA VAL A 27 7.70 12.72 -10.26
C VAL A 27 6.95 13.75 -9.42
N ILE A 28 7.67 14.47 -8.58
CA ILE A 28 7.13 15.57 -7.78
C ILE A 28 7.16 16.84 -8.64
N ILE A 29 6.00 17.49 -8.75
CA ILE A 29 5.85 18.77 -9.45
C ILE A 29 5.71 19.86 -8.40
N THR A 30 6.56 20.87 -8.50
CA THR A 30 6.63 21.98 -7.55
C THR A 30 6.05 23.27 -8.11
N ASP A 31 5.33 24.01 -7.28
CA ASP A 31 4.93 25.39 -7.53
C ASP A 31 5.66 26.30 -6.53
N ARG A 32 6.32 27.35 -7.04
CA ARG A 32 7.15 28.30 -6.26
C ARG A 32 8.09 27.59 -5.26
N GLY A 33 8.70 26.49 -5.68
CA GLY A 33 9.65 25.70 -4.89
C GLY A 33 9.02 24.76 -3.85
N LYS A 34 7.69 24.65 -3.78
CA LYS A 34 6.98 23.73 -2.89
C LYS A 34 6.32 22.59 -3.68
N PRO A 35 6.41 21.33 -3.23
CA PRO A 35 5.64 20.24 -3.82
C PRO A 35 4.14 20.57 -3.87
N ALA A 36 3.53 20.40 -5.03
CA ALA A 36 2.12 20.69 -5.25
C ALA A 36 1.36 19.47 -5.83
N HIS A 37 2.01 18.72 -6.72
CA HIS A 37 1.44 17.53 -7.34
C HIS A 37 2.47 16.40 -7.45
N VAL A 38 1.97 15.19 -7.67
CA VAL A 38 2.79 14.02 -8.01
C VAL A 38 2.22 13.37 -9.26
N LEU A 39 3.10 13.03 -10.21
CA LEU A 39 2.76 12.20 -11.36
C LEU A 39 3.26 10.77 -11.14
N LEU A 40 2.38 9.81 -11.38
CA LEU A 40 2.64 8.38 -11.35
C LEU A 40 2.21 7.76 -12.68
N SER A 41 2.82 6.62 -13.02
CA SER A 41 2.21 5.72 -14.01
C SER A 41 0.87 5.21 -13.48
N ILE A 42 -0.06 4.85 -14.38
CA ILE A 42 -1.36 4.31 -13.96
C ILE A 42 -1.20 2.98 -13.21
N GLU A 43 -0.18 2.19 -13.56
CA GLU A 43 0.14 0.93 -12.87
C GLU A 43 0.55 1.18 -11.41
N GLU A 44 1.46 2.13 -11.16
CA GLU A 44 1.88 2.48 -9.80
C GLU A 44 0.74 3.10 -9.00
N TYR A 45 -0.07 3.96 -9.63
CA TYR A 45 -1.29 4.48 -9.01
C TYR A 45 -2.25 3.36 -8.62
N GLN A 46 -2.47 2.36 -9.49
CA GLN A 46 -3.33 1.21 -9.22
C GLN A 46 -2.74 0.27 -8.16
N LYS A 47 -1.43 0.10 -8.05
CA LYS A 47 -0.84 -0.64 -6.92
C LYS A 47 -1.06 0.08 -5.59
N LEU A 48 -1.02 1.42 -5.61
CA LEU A 48 -1.16 2.26 -4.42
C LEU A 48 -2.63 2.43 -3.99
N THR A 49 -3.54 2.49 -4.95
CA THR A 49 -4.99 2.73 -4.72
C THR A 49 -5.86 1.50 -4.92
N GLY A 50 -5.32 0.46 -5.57
CA GLY A 50 -5.97 -0.82 -5.69
C GLY A 50 -6.29 -1.31 -4.30
N SER A 51 -7.56 -1.61 -4.08
CA SER A 51 -8.05 -2.16 -2.82
C SER A 51 -7.14 -3.31 -2.45
N GLN A 52 -6.35 -3.14 -1.38
CA GLN A 52 -5.86 -4.32 -0.69
C GLN A 52 -7.10 -5.17 -0.45
N THR A 53 -7.09 -6.41 -0.94
CA THR A 53 -8.17 -7.36 -0.68
C THR A 53 -8.48 -7.24 0.81
N SER A 54 -9.75 -6.97 1.16
CA SER A 54 -10.10 -6.72 2.56
C SER A 54 -9.54 -7.86 3.38
N ILE A 55 -8.96 -7.57 4.54
CA ILE A 55 -8.52 -8.63 5.45
C ILE A 55 -9.67 -9.60 5.76
N VAL A 56 -10.91 -9.09 5.75
CA VAL A 56 -12.13 -9.89 5.83
C VAL A 56 -12.27 -10.81 4.62
N ASP A 57 -12.12 -10.30 3.40
CA ASP A 57 -12.20 -11.11 2.17
C ASP A 57 -11.07 -12.16 2.08
N LEU A 58 -9.89 -11.86 2.61
CA LEU A 58 -8.75 -12.79 2.65
C LEU A 58 -8.92 -13.90 3.68
N LEU A 59 -9.54 -13.59 4.81
CA LEU A 59 -9.70 -14.53 5.94
C LEU A 59 -11.06 -15.21 5.95
N VAL A 60 -12.03 -14.75 5.15
CA VAL A 60 -13.34 -15.40 5.10
C VAL A 60 -13.16 -16.81 4.54
N MET A 61 -13.71 -17.78 5.27
CA MET A 61 -13.81 -19.17 4.83
C MET A 61 -15.29 -19.44 4.55
N PRO A 62 -15.76 -19.28 3.30
CA PRO A 62 -17.13 -19.60 2.95
C PRO A 62 -17.44 -21.05 3.33
N ASN A 63 -18.60 -21.30 3.95
CA ASN A 63 -19.03 -22.61 4.43
C ASN A 63 -18.24 -23.18 5.62
N ALA A 64 -17.48 -22.35 6.35
CA ALA A 64 -16.82 -22.79 7.59
C ALA A 64 -17.80 -23.20 8.70
N SER A 65 -19.09 -22.84 8.59
CA SER A 65 -20.14 -23.27 9.51
C SER A 65 -20.35 -24.79 9.55
N ASP A 66 -19.93 -25.51 8.50
CA ASP A 66 -20.10 -26.95 8.38
C ASP A 66 -18.83 -27.73 8.76
N ILE A 67 -17.80 -27.04 9.28
CA ILE A 67 -16.59 -27.70 9.77
C ILE A 67 -16.93 -28.41 11.08
N GLU A 68 -16.84 -29.74 11.07
CA GLU A 68 -16.92 -30.56 12.26
C GLU A 68 -15.72 -30.25 13.16
N PHE A 69 -15.95 -29.39 14.16
CA PHE A 69 -14.93 -28.92 15.08
C PHE A 69 -15.06 -29.62 16.43
N GLU A 70 -14.40 -30.77 16.56
CA GLU A 70 -14.29 -31.47 17.84
C GLU A 70 -13.11 -30.91 18.65
N THR A 71 -13.43 -30.21 19.74
CA THR A 71 -12.42 -29.70 20.67
C THR A 71 -12.15 -30.69 21.78
N GLU A 72 -10.88 -30.94 22.08
CA GLU A 72 -10.52 -31.57 23.34
C GLU A 72 -10.64 -30.58 24.50
N ARG A 73 -10.92 -31.12 25.69
CA ARG A 73 -10.97 -30.30 26.91
C ARG A 73 -9.58 -29.72 27.18
N ALA A 74 -9.46 -28.40 27.10
CA ALA A 74 -8.22 -27.72 27.46
C ALA A 74 -7.89 -27.96 28.94
N VAL A 75 -6.71 -28.54 29.20
CA VAL A 75 -6.13 -28.64 30.55
C VAL A 75 -5.28 -27.41 30.79
N ILE A 76 -5.84 -26.42 31.47
CA ILE A 76 -5.12 -25.20 31.83
C ILE A 76 -4.33 -25.47 33.11
N THR A 77 -3.01 -25.50 32.99
CA THR A 77 -2.11 -25.62 34.15
C THR A 77 -1.69 -24.21 34.57
N PRO A 78 -2.03 -23.74 35.79
CA PRO A 78 -1.59 -22.43 36.26
C PRO A 78 -0.06 -22.41 36.34
N ARG A 79 0.56 -21.40 35.72
CA ARG A 79 1.97 -21.09 35.95
C ARG A 79 2.07 -19.88 36.85
N SER A 80 3.06 -19.87 37.74
CA SER A 80 3.39 -18.70 38.54
C SER A 80 3.71 -17.52 37.60
N VAL A 81 3.23 -16.33 37.95
CA VAL A 81 3.64 -15.10 37.29
C VAL A 81 5.06 -14.77 37.74
N ASP A 82 5.93 -14.52 36.77
CA ASP A 82 7.26 -13.97 37.05
C ASP A 82 7.12 -12.48 37.34
N LEU A 83 7.51 -12.07 38.55
CA LEU A 83 7.39 -10.70 39.06
C LEU A 83 8.77 -10.07 39.34
N SER A 84 9.85 -10.68 38.84
CA SER A 84 11.21 -10.13 38.96
C SER A 84 11.44 -8.91 38.07
#